data_AF-A0A2R6LMP5-F1
#
_entry.id   AF-A0A2R6LMP5-F1
#
_cell.length_a   1.000
_cell.length_b   1.000
_cell.length_c   1.000
_cell.angle_alpha   90.00
_cell.angle_beta   90.00
_cell.angle_gamma   90.00
#
_symmetry.space_group_name_H-M   'P 1'
#
loop_
_entity.id
_entity.type
_entity.pdbx_description
1 polymer ?
#
loop_
_entity_poly.entity_id
_entity_poly.type
_entity_poly.pdbx_seq_one_letter_code
_entity_poly.pdbx_strand_id
1 'polypeptide(L)'
;WDREAGERLSRIEAPPTDDPTFAGAWTTAHNFDFVGDRLYSSWYRGGVRVHDVSDPTAPRELGHWRDSATTDFWTAQGAGDHVVASSWRDFSRDSPEKGAAIYTFPAIEDAPPTPTSTPTAATDETGTGTPTSEGDGPGFGAAAGAAGLGLAALARRLRD
;
A
#
# COMPACT_ATOMS: atom_id res chain seq x y z
N TRP A 1 -2.98 2.23 -22.31
CA TRP A 1 -3.08 3.48 -23.07
C TRP A 1 -4.25 3.32 -24.00
N ASP A 2 -5.28 4.14 -23.83
CA ASP A 2 -6.36 4.22 -24.80
C ASP A 2 -5.86 5.04 -25.99
N ARG A 3 -5.72 4.40 -27.16
CA ARG A 3 -5.23 5.07 -28.36
C ARG A 3 -6.24 6.04 -28.95
N GLU A 4 -7.53 5.78 -28.76
CA GLU A 4 -8.61 6.59 -29.32
C GLU A 4 -8.84 7.83 -28.45
N ALA A 5 -8.91 7.64 -27.13
CA ALA A 5 -9.05 8.75 -26.19
C ALA A 5 -7.73 9.55 -26.01
N GLY A 6 -6.58 8.93 -26.29
CA GLY A 6 -5.28 9.54 -26.04
C GLY A 6 -4.96 9.65 -24.55
N GLU A 7 -5.46 8.71 -23.75
CA GLU A 7 -5.40 8.77 -22.28
C GLU A 7 -4.69 7.55 -21.67
N ARG A 8 -4.02 7.79 -20.54
CA ARG A 8 -3.46 6.73 -19.71
C ARG A 8 -4.58 6.12 -18.87
N LEU A 9 -4.81 4.81 -19.04
CA LEU A 9 -5.82 4.04 -18.30
C LEU A 9 -5.53 3.99 -16.79
N SER A 10 -4.34 3.56 -16.41
CA SER A 10 -3.95 3.40 -15.01
C SER A 10 -2.44 3.52 -14.82
N ARG A 11 -2.02 3.55 -13.56
CA ARG A 11 -0.62 3.46 -13.12
C ARG A 11 -0.56 2.74 -11.78
N ILE A 12 0.41 1.85 -11.63
CA ILE A 12 0.79 1.29 -10.34
C ILE A 12 1.88 2.18 -9.77
N GLU A 13 1.63 2.75 -8.59
CA GLU A 13 2.56 3.66 -7.93
C GLU A 13 3.67 2.88 -7.20
N ALA A 14 4.83 3.52 -7.09
CA ALA A 14 5.92 2.98 -6.29
C ALA A 14 5.48 2.83 -4.81
N PRO A 15 5.90 1.76 -4.12
CA PRO A 15 5.61 1.60 -2.70
C PRO A 15 6.13 2.80 -1.92
N PRO A 16 5.31 3.45 -1.08
CA PRO A 16 5.75 4.62 -0.34
C PRO A 16 6.86 4.27 0.66
N THR A 17 7.65 5.28 1.01
CA THR A 17 8.61 5.24 2.10
C THR A 17 8.78 6.65 2.67
N ASP A 18 9.29 6.74 3.90
CA ASP A 18 9.52 8.02 4.58
C ASP A 18 10.58 8.87 3.87
N ASP A 19 11.57 8.24 3.22
CA ASP A 19 12.62 8.91 2.46
C ASP A 19 12.80 8.26 1.07
N PRO A 20 12.01 8.66 0.06
CA PRO A 20 12.02 8.08 -1.29
C PRO A 20 13.16 8.63 -2.16
N THR A 21 14.31 8.94 -1.57
CA THR A 21 15.51 9.42 -2.27
C THR A 21 16.52 8.30 -2.48
N PHE A 22 17.53 8.55 -3.31
CA PHE A 22 18.69 7.66 -3.47
C PHE A 22 19.47 7.44 -2.17
N ALA A 23 19.50 8.43 -1.28
CA ALA A 23 20.15 8.32 0.03
C ALA A 23 19.26 7.59 1.05
N GLY A 24 17.95 7.63 0.84
CA GLY A 24 16.95 6.92 1.62
C GLY A 24 16.61 5.53 1.07
N ALA A 25 15.35 5.13 1.25
CA ALA A 25 14.84 3.86 0.75
C ALA A 25 14.21 4.02 -0.63
N TRP A 26 15.05 4.03 -1.67
CA TRP A 26 14.59 4.18 -3.04
C TRP A 26 13.72 2.98 -3.50
N THR A 27 12.48 3.25 -3.91
CA THR A 27 11.46 2.22 -4.22
C THR A 27 10.93 2.25 -5.65
N THR A 28 11.69 2.76 -6.64
CA THR A 28 11.24 2.83 -8.03
C THR A 28 11.13 1.45 -8.69
N ALA A 29 10.25 1.32 -9.69
CA ALA A 29 10.18 0.13 -10.55
C ALA A 29 11.52 -0.10 -11.25
N HIS A 30 11.94 -1.36 -11.35
CA HIS A 30 13.13 -1.75 -12.10
C HIS A 30 12.78 -2.67 -13.26
N ASN A 31 12.67 -3.98 -13.02
CA ASN A 31 12.16 -4.93 -14.02
C ASN A 31 10.83 -5.55 -13.58
N PHE A 32 10.11 -6.08 -14.57
CA PHE A 32 8.87 -6.79 -14.39
C PHE A 32 8.76 -7.96 -15.38
N ASP A 33 7.78 -8.81 -15.15
CA ASP A 33 7.41 -9.93 -16.02
C ASP A 33 5.89 -10.06 -16.11
N PHE A 34 5.40 -10.60 -17.23
CA PHE A 34 3.99 -10.90 -17.45
C PHE A 34 3.78 -12.40 -17.70
N VAL A 35 2.89 -13.02 -16.93
CA VAL A 35 2.45 -14.39 -17.16
C VAL A 35 0.92 -14.41 -17.18
N GLY A 36 0.33 -14.46 -18.37
CA GLY A 36 -1.11 -14.26 -18.54
C GLY A 36 -1.54 -12.88 -18.03
N ASP A 37 -2.55 -12.85 -17.16
CA ASP A 37 -3.07 -11.63 -16.53
C ASP A 37 -2.34 -11.25 -15.23
N ARG A 38 -1.13 -11.77 -15.03
CA ARG A 38 -0.31 -11.49 -13.84
C ARG A 38 0.89 -10.64 -14.21
N LEU A 39 1.07 -9.55 -13.49
CA LEU A 39 2.25 -8.69 -13.52
C LEU A 39 3.09 -8.94 -12.27
N TYR A 40 4.29 -9.48 -12.44
CA TYR A 40 5.31 -9.61 -11.40
C TYR A 40 6.25 -8.41 -11.52
N SER A 41 6.44 -7.66 -10.45
CA SER A 41 7.18 -6.39 -10.50
C SER A 41 8.16 -6.28 -9.35
N SER A 42 9.34 -5.74 -9.64
CA SER A 42 10.37 -5.41 -8.65
C SER A 42 10.47 -3.90 -8.47
N TRP A 43 10.66 -3.50 -7.22
CA TRP A 43 10.62 -2.10 -6.80
C TRP A 43 11.84 -1.71 -5.96
N TYR A 44 13.05 -2.18 -6.28
CA TYR A 44 14.25 -1.99 -5.45
C TYR A 44 13.96 -2.32 -3.97
N ARG A 45 14.20 -1.37 -3.06
CA ARG A 45 13.91 -1.50 -1.61
C ARG A 45 12.41 -1.54 -1.30
N GLY A 46 11.55 -1.29 -2.29
CA GLY A 46 10.10 -1.42 -2.26
C GLY A 46 9.61 -2.87 -2.38
N GLY A 47 10.51 -3.81 -2.69
CA GLY A 47 10.22 -5.24 -2.65
C GLY A 47 9.75 -5.82 -3.98
N VAL A 48 9.06 -6.96 -3.89
CA VAL A 48 8.44 -7.70 -4.99
C VAL A 48 6.93 -7.64 -4.85
N ARG A 49 6.21 -7.44 -5.96
CA ARG A 49 4.74 -7.36 -5.98
C ARG A 49 4.16 -8.12 -7.15
N VAL A 50 3.00 -8.73 -6.93
CA VAL A 50 2.21 -9.40 -7.96
C VAL A 50 0.87 -8.70 -8.09
N HIS A 51 0.49 -8.33 -9.30
CA HIS A 51 -0.80 -7.72 -9.61
C HIS A 51 -1.58 -8.56 -10.63
N ASP A 52 -2.89 -8.60 -10.46
CA ASP A 52 -3.84 -8.91 -11.52
C ASP A 52 -4.01 -7.68 -12.41
N VAL A 53 -3.82 -7.88 -13.70
CA VAL A 53 -3.84 -6.84 -14.74
C VAL A 53 -4.78 -7.22 -15.90
N SER A 54 -5.69 -8.17 -15.67
CA SER A 54 -6.74 -8.55 -16.63
C SER A 54 -7.61 -7.35 -17.06
N ASP A 55 -7.91 -6.45 -16.11
CA ASP A 55 -8.46 -5.12 -16.38
C ASP A 55 -7.36 -4.06 -16.29
N PRO A 56 -6.89 -3.50 -17.42
CA PRO A 56 -5.84 -2.49 -17.43
C PRO A 56 -6.29 -1.13 -16.86
N THR A 57 -7.59 -0.92 -16.64
CA THR A 57 -8.13 0.28 -15.99
C THR A 57 -8.10 0.18 -14.47
N ALA A 58 -8.06 -1.05 -13.93
CA ALA A 58 -8.10 -1.32 -12.50
C ALA A 58 -7.14 -2.47 -12.08
N PRO A 59 -5.81 -2.30 -12.19
CA PRO A 59 -4.85 -3.28 -11.66
C PRO A 59 -5.08 -3.53 -10.16
N ARG A 60 -5.07 -4.81 -9.76
CA ARG A 60 -5.32 -5.23 -8.37
C ARG A 60 -4.12 -5.97 -7.82
N GLU A 61 -3.56 -5.50 -6.71
CA GLU A 61 -2.49 -6.23 -6.03
C GLU A 61 -3.02 -7.56 -5.46
N LEU A 62 -2.30 -8.64 -5.76
CA LEU A 62 -2.58 -9.99 -5.25
C LEU A 62 -1.71 -10.32 -4.03
N GLY A 63 -0.51 -9.75 -3.99
CA GLY A 63 0.34 -9.79 -2.81
C GLY A 63 1.72 -9.21 -3.07
N HIS A 64 2.47 -9.08 -1.99
CA HIS A 64 3.80 -8.50 -2.01
C HIS A 64 4.68 -9.05 -0.88
N TRP A 65 5.99 -8.86 -1.05
CA TRP A 65 6.96 -9.04 0.02
C TRP A 65 7.98 -7.90 -0.01
N ARG A 66 8.37 -7.42 1.16
CA ARG A 66 9.31 -6.30 1.31
C ARG A 66 10.11 -6.41 2.60
N ASP A 67 11.42 -6.34 2.48
CA ASP A 67 12.33 -5.99 3.58
C ASP A 67 13.35 -4.94 3.09
N SER A 68 13.04 -3.67 3.32
CA SER A 68 13.88 -2.56 2.84
C SER A 68 15.25 -2.48 3.52
N ALA A 69 15.45 -3.17 4.65
CA ALA A 69 16.72 -3.14 5.38
C ALA A 69 17.74 -4.12 4.77
N THR A 70 17.26 -5.21 4.17
CA THR A 70 18.11 -6.33 3.74
C THR A 70 18.01 -6.67 2.26
N THR A 71 17.14 -5.99 1.50
CA THR A 71 16.93 -6.30 0.08
C THR A 71 16.86 -5.08 -0.84
N ASP A 72 17.24 -5.31 -2.10
CA ASP A 72 17.24 -4.33 -3.19
C ASP A 72 16.95 -5.04 -4.53
N PHE A 73 15.67 -5.26 -4.85
CA PHE A 73 15.27 -6.12 -5.95
C PHE A 73 15.41 -5.48 -7.33
N TRP A 74 16.01 -6.23 -8.26
CA TRP A 74 16.21 -5.83 -9.65
C TRP A 74 15.23 -6.48 -10.61
N THR A 75 14.79 -7.72 -10.33
CA THR A 75 13.78 -8.42 -11.12
C THR A 75 12.84 -9.21 -10.24
N ALA A 76 11.65 -9.47 -10.79
CA ALA A 76 10.68 -10.43 -10.28
C ALA A 76 10.03 -11.12 -11.47
N GLN A 77 9.96 -12.44 -11.45
CA GLN A 77 9.41 -13.25 -12.54
C GLN A 77 8.50 -14.34 -12.00
N GLY A 78 7.46 -14.68 -12.77
CA GLY A 78 6.66 -15.87 -12.51
C GLY A 78 7.39 -17.12 -13.00
N ALA A 79 7.42 -18.18 -12.21
CA ALA A 79 8.10 -19.43 -12.52
C ALA A 79 7.28 -20.63 -12.04
N GLY A 80 6.24 -20.99 -12.82
CA GLY A 80 5.33 -22.08 -12.45
C GLY A 80 4.54 -21.76 -11.18
N ASP A 81 4.76 -22.54 -10.14
CA ASP A 81 4.17 -22.40 -8.80
C ASP A 81 5.00 -21.50 -7.87
N HIS A 82 5.93 -20.71 -8.41
CA HIS A 82 6.80 -19.81 -7.66
C HIS A 82 6.92 -18.42 -8.30
N VAL A 83 7.38 -17.46 -7.49
CA VAL A 83 7.94 -16.19 -7.94
C VAL A 83 9.43 -16.20 -7.65
N VAL A 84 10.25 -15.84 -8.63
CA VAL A 84 11.71 -15.74 -8.47
C VAL A 84 12.12 -14.28 -8.61
N ALA A 85 12.92 -13.79 -7.67
CA ALA A 85 13.38 -12.40 -7.67
C ALA A 85 14.87 -12.31 -7.32
N SER A 86 15.60 -11.42 -8.01
CA SER A 86 17.00 -11.16 -7.70
C SER A 86 17.13 -9.89 -6.87
N SER A 87 17.85 -9.99 -5.75
CA SER A 87 18.27 -8.84 -4.93
C SER A 87 19.75 -8.59 -5.14
N TRP A 88 20.11 -7.33 -5.38
CA TRP A 88 21.50 -6.92 -5.59
C TRP A 88 22.26 -6.67 -4.29
N ARG A 89 21.60 -6.11 -3.27
CA ARG A 89 22.25 -5.64 -2.05
C ARG A 89 21.49 -6.03 -0.80
N ASP A 90 22.25 -6.23 0.27
CA ASP A 90 21.79 -6.32 1.65
C ASP A 90 22.40 -5.19 2.47
N PHE A 91 21.62 -4.14 2.72
CA PHE A 91 22.11 -2.94 3.40
C PHE A 91 22.41 -3.15 4.89
N SER A 92 22.11 -4.33 5.45
CA SER A 92 22.50 -4.68 6.82
C SER A 92 23.98 -5.11 6.95
N ARG A 93 24.67 -5.34 5.82
CA ARG A 93 26.05 -5.86 5.80
C ARG A 93 27.07 -4.74 5.58
N ASP A 94 28.28 -4.96 6.11
CA ASP A 94 29.45 -4.09 5.86
C ASP A 94 29.84 -3.97 4.38
N SER A 95 29.53 -5.01 3.58
CA SER A 95 29.69 -5.00 2.12
C SER A 95 28.37 -5.45 1.48
N PRO A 96 27.44 -4.53 1.21
CA PRO A 96 26.07 -4.85 0.81
C PRO A 96 25.95 -5.79 -0.40
N GLU A 97 26.84 -5.64 -1.37
CA GLU A 97 26.88 -6.44 -2.61
C GLU A 97 27.19 -7.92 -2.33
N LYS A 98 27.82 -8.24 -1.20
CA LYS A 98 28.04 -9.64 -0.76
C LYS A 98 26.77 -10.30 -0.23
N GLY A 99 25.69 -9.53 -0.05
CA GLY A 99 24.36 -10.05 0.27
C GLY A 99 23.46 -10.26 -0.94
N ALA A 100 23.97 -10.08 -2.16
CA ALA A 100 23.22 -10.40 -3.37
C ALA A 100 22.71 -11.85 -3.33
N ALA A 101 21.44 -12.05 -3.63
CA ALA A 101 20.79 -13.35 -3.52
C ALA A 101 19.59 -13.47 -4.46
N ILE A 102 19.20 -14.72 -4.74
CA ILE A 102 17.92 -15.05 -5.38
C ILE A 102 16.93 -15.44 -4.29
N TYR A 103 15.75 -14.84 -4.35
CA TYR A 103 14.62 -15.12 -3.48
C TYR A 103 13.57 -15.89 -4.27
N THR A 104 12.98 -16.89 -3.62
CA THR A 104 11.86 -17.66 -4.15
C THR A 104 10.67 -17.49 -3.21
N PHE A 105 9.53 -17.12 -3.76
CA PHE A 105 8.26 -17.05 -3.04
C PHE A 105 7.30 -18.08 -3.64
N PRO A 106 6.34 -18.60 -2.87
CA PRO A 106 5.26 -19.39 -3.45
C PRO A 106 4.46 -18.54 -4.44
N ALA A 107 3.84 -19.17 -5.43
CA ALA A 107 2.86 -18.51 -6.28
C ALA A 107 1.70 -17.97 -5.44
N ILE A 108 1.13 -16.86 -5.90
CA ILE A 108 -0.06 -16.30 -5.27
C ILE A 108 -1.29 -16.95 -5.88
N GLU A 109 -1.99 -17.73 -5.07
CA GLU A 109 -3.30 -18.27 -5.42
C GLU A 109 -4.32 -17.14 -5.52
N ASP A 110 -5.29 -17.29 -6.42
CA ASP A 110 -6.42 -16.37 -6.48
C ASP A 110 -7.26 -16.51 -5.21
N ALA A 111 -7.18 -15.50 -4.34
CA ALA A 111 -8.23 -15.30 -3.35
C ALA A 111 -9.54 -14.96 -4.10
N PRO A 112 -10.66 -15.66 -3.82
CA PRO A 112 -11.94 -15.27 -4.39
C PRO A 112 -12.24 -13.82 -4.04
N PRO A 113 -12.90 -13.05 -4.93
CA PRO A 113 -13.19 -11.65 -4.66
C PRO A 113 -13.98 -11.55 -3.36
N THR A 114 -13.49 -10.73 -2.41
CA THR A 114 -14.25 -10.39 -1.21
C THR A 114 -15.57 -9.76 -1.68
N PRO A 115 -16.74 -10.28 -1.28
CA PRO A 115 -18.00 -9.66 -1.67
C PRO A 115 -18.03 -8.25 -1.07
N THR A 116 -18.10 -7.24 -1.91
CA THR A 116 -18.40 -5.87 -1.50
C THR A 116 -19.79 -5.88 -0.87
N SER A 117 -19.86 -5.76 0.46
CA SER A 117 -21.14 -5.52 1.14
C SER A 117 -21.70 -4.20 0.62
N THR A 118 -22.66 -4.26 -0.29
CA THR A 118 -23.47 -3.09 -0.65
C THR A 118 -24.17 -2.63 0.64
N PRO A 119 -23.93 -1.40 1.12
CA PRO A 119 -24.72 -0.89 2.23
C PRO A 119 -26.18 -0.83 1.74
N THR A 120 -27.04 -1.66 2.33
CA THR A 120 -28.48 -1.56 2.16
C THR A 120 -28.88 -0.15 2.57
N ALA A 121 -29.31 0.65 1.59
CA ALA A 121 -29.93 1.94 1.88
C ALA A 121 -31.15 1.68 2.76
N ALA A 122 -31.11 2.16 4.00
CA ALA A 122 -32.30 2.28 4.81
C ALA A 122 -33.24 3.26 4.09
N THR A 123 -34.40 2.79 3.68
CA THR A 123 -35.51 3.63 3.26
C THR A 123 -35.98 4.43 4.47
N ASP A 124 -35.63 5.71 4.54
CA ASP A 124 -36.31 6.66 5.42
C ASP A 124 -37.72 6.88 4.87
N GLU A 125 -38.72 6.23 5.48
CA GLU A 125 -40.11 6.57 5.26
C GLU A 125 -40.35 7.99 5.81
N THR A 126 -40.77 8.87 4.90
CA THR A 126 -41.16 10.25 5.20
C THR A 126 -42.47 10.24 5.99
N GLY A 127 -42.37 10.35 7.31
CA GLY A 127 -43.49 10.62 8.20
C GLY A 127 -43.63 12.11 8.49
N THR A 128 -44.60 12.76 7.84
CA THR A 128 -45.00 14.15 8.12
C THR A 128 -45.63 14.28 9.50
N GLY A 129 -44.98 15.02 10.40
CA GLY A 129 -45.54 15.43 11.69
C GLY A 129 -45.12 16.87 12.04
N THR A 130 -46.07 17.80 11.95
CA THR A 130 -45.97 19.22 12.32
C THR A 130 -45.72 19.40 13.83
N PRO A 131 -44.92 20.41 14.26
CA PRO A 131 -44.54 20.56 15.67
C PRO A 131 -45.64 21.24 16.49
N THR A 132 -45.82 20.80 17.73
CA THR A 132 -46.55 21.55 18.77
C THR A 132 -45.58 21.81 19.92
N SER A 133 -45.34 23.10 20.19
CA SER A 133 -44.63 23.58 21.38
C SER A 133 -45.57 23.64 22.57
N GLU A 134 -45.11 23.23 23.76
CA GLU A 134 -45.17 24.00 25.02
C GLU A 134 -44.69 23.11 26.20
N GLY A 135 -43.93 23.70 27.14
CA GLY A 135 -43.74 23.11 28.48
C GLY A 135 -42.31 23.06 29.06
N ASP A 136 -41.62 24.20 29.12
CA ASP A 136 -40.90 24.76 30.28
C ASP A 136 -40.03 23.88 31.23
N GLY A 137 -38.77 24.29 31.43
CA GLY A 137 -37.88 23.81 32.51
C GLY A 137 -36.38 24.06 32.26
N PRO A 138 -35.63 24.76 33.14
CA PRO A 138 -34.41 25.49 32.76
C PRO A 138 -33.12 24.69 32.98
N GLY A 139 -32.06 25.02 32.22
CA GLY A 139 -30.71 24.62 32.63
C GLY A 139 -29.59 24.92 31.63
N PHE A 140 -28.81 25.98 31.92
CA PHE A 140 -27.37 26.16 31.71
C PHE A 140 -26.74 25.49 30.47
N GLY A 141 -26.29 26.22 29.45
CA GLY A 141 -25.19 27.18 29.56
C GLY A 141 -24.01 26.65 28.72
N ALA A 142 -23.58 27.42 27.72
CA ALA A 142 -22.40 27.12 26.92
C ALA A 142 -21.13 27.19 27.78
N ALA A 143 -20.26 26.17 27.71
CA ALA A 143 -18.84 26.30 28.07
C ALA A 143 -17.97 25.16 27.50
N ALA A 144 -17.02 25.58 26.65
CA ALA A 144 -15.62 25.19 26.55
C ALA A 144 -15.12 23.83 27.12
N GLY A 145 -14.35 23.13 26.28
CA GLY A 145 -13.38 22.12 26.70
C GLY A 145 -12.24 22.03 25.69
N ALA A 146 -11.15 22.73 25.96
CA ALA A 146 -9.87 22.62 25.25
C ALA A 146 -8.98 21.52 25.87
N ALA A 147 -7.92 21.16 25.12
CA ALA A 147 -6.62 20.63 25.54
C ALA A 147 -6.32 19.15 25.27
N GLY A 148 -5.15 18.93 24.65
CA GLY A 148 -4.52 17.63 24.44
C GLY A 148 -3.29 17.66 23.51
N LEU A 149 -2.35 18.59 23.71
CA LEU A 149 -1.00 18.50 23.13
C LEU A 149 -0.16 17.55 24.01
N GLY A 150 0.50 16.57 23.39
CA GLY A 150 1.50 15.72 24.02
C GLY A 150 2.80 15.72 23.23
N LEU A 151 3.74 16.60 23.60
CA LEU A 151 5.16 16.51 23.25
C LEU A 151 5.83 15.45 24.15
N ALA A 152 6.61 14.55 23.58
CA ALA A 152 7.59 13.74 24.31
C ALA A 152 8.99 14.02 23.76
N ALA A 153 9.87 14.51 24.64
CA ALA A 153 11.24 14.89 24.35
C ALA A 153 12.24 13.74 24.64
N LEU A 154 13.15 13.59 23.69
CA LEU A 154 14.56 13.16 23.72
C LEU A 154 15.22 12.69 25.03
N ALA A 155 16.06 11.64 24.91
CA ALA A 155 17.34 11.59 25.62
C ALA A 155 18.43 10.86 24.78
N ARG A 156 19.52 11.57 24.49
CA ARG A 156 20.80 11.04 23.98
C ARG A 156 21.58 10.37 25.11
N ARG A 157 22.37 9.34 24.78
CA ARG A 157 23.57 8.99 25.58
C ARG A 157 24.70 8.51 24.66
N LEU A 158 25.74 9.34 24.60
CA LEU A 158 27.09 8.97 24.14
C LEU A 158 27.81 8.22 25.26
N ARG A 159 28.68 7.26 24.89
CA ARG A 159 29.91 6.90 25.61
C ARG A 159 30.89 6.22 24.63
N ASP A 160 32.06 6.84 24.58
CA ASP A 160 33.44 6.43 24.24
C ASP A 160 33.72 5.64 22.95
#